data_AF-A0A520RZM6-F1
#
_entry.id   AF-A0A520RZM6-F1
#
_cell.length_a   1.000
_cell.length_b   1.000
_cell.length_c   1.000
_cell.angle_alpha   90.00
_cell.angle_beta   90.00
_cell.angle_gamma   90.00
#
_symmetry.space_group_name_H-M   'P 1'
#
loop_
_entity.id
_entity.type
_entity.pdbx_description
1 polymer ?
#
loop_
_entity_poly.entity_id
_entity_poly.type
_entity_poly.pdbx_seq_one_letter_code
_entity_poly.pdbx_strand_id
1 'polypeptide(L)'
;MGFLEKPFSLAELKPAIEEALEQARQQTEALAELSEPDIPSLTRREKEVYKLAIKGYSIKKIAEELDISTSTVEFHRSNILLKAGVTSIAELIARALESR
;
A
#
# COMPACT_ATOMS: atom_id res chain seq x y z
N MET A 1 17.65 5.55 21.30
CA MET A 1 19.12 5.71 21.32
C MET A 1 19.69 4.38 21.74
N GLY A 2 20.32 3.62 20.84
CA GLY A 2 20.79 2.26 21.14
C GLY A 2 22.28 2.12 20.93
N PHE A 3 23.07 2.18 22.00
CA PHE A 3 24.50 1.89 21.96
C PHE A 3 24.89 1.11 23.22
N LEU A 4 25.63 0.01 23.04
CA LEU A 4 26.18 -0.84 24.11
C LEU A 4 27.70 -0.79 24.02
N GLU A 5 28.35 -0.18 25.00
CA GLU A 5 29.81 -0.10 25.07
C GLU A 5 30.40 -1.40 25.63
N LYS A 6 31.55 -1.82 25.09
CA LYS A 6 32.22 -3.05 25.53
C LYS A 6 33.04 -2.80 26.80
N PRO A 7 33.16 -3.81 27.69
CA PRO A 7 32.49 -5.11 27.65
C PRO A 7 31.05 -5.02 28.16
N PHE A 8 30.10 -5.57 27.40
CA PHE A 8 28.70 -5.67 27.81
C PHE A 8 28.33 -7.10 28.19
N SER A 9 27.38 -7.23 29.10
CA SER A 9 26.86 -8.51 29.57
C SER A 9 25.64 -8.98 28.75
N LEU A 10 25.33 -10.28 28.81
CA LEU A 10 24.11 -10.83 28.21
C LEU A 10 22.84 -10.25 28.87
N ALA A 11 22.92 -9.84 30.15
CA ALA A 11 21.84 -9.20 30.87
C ALA A 11 21.51 -7.80 30.33
N GLU A 12 22.49 -7.10 29.76
CA GLU A 12 22.33 -5.80 29.11
C GLU A 12 21.99 -5.93 27.62
N LEU A 13 22.47 -7.00 26.97
CA LEU A 13 22.23 -7.24 25.55
C LEU A 13 20.76 -7.56 25.24
N LYS A 14 20.13 -8.43 26.03
CA LYS A 14 18.75 -8.86 25.80
C LYS A 14 17.74 -7.69 25.76
N PRO A 15 17.69 -6.80 26.78
CA PRO A 15 16.74 -5.68 26.76
C PRO A 15 17.06 -4.69 25.62
N ALA A 16 18.32 -4.49 25.27
CA ALA A 16 18.70 -3.61 24.16
C ALA A 16 18.21 -4.13 22.79
N ILE A 17 18.23 -5.45 22.58
CA ILE A 17 17.67 -6.08 21.38
C ILE A 17 16.14 -5.95 21.38
N GLU A 18 15.48 -6.22 22.50
CA GLU A 18 14.02 -6.10 22.63
C GLU A 18 13.56 -4.67 22.34
N GLU A 19 14.25 -3.65 22.88
CA GLU A 19 13.94 -2.24 22.60
C GLU A 19 14.17 -1.87 21.12
N ALA A 20 15.27 -2.34 20.51
CA ALA A 20 15.55 -2.07 19.11
C ALA A 20 14.52 -2.73 18.17
N LEU A 21 14.07 -3.94 18.49
CA LEU A 21 13.02 -4.63 17.75
C LEU A 21 11.68 -3.92 17.86
N GLU A 22 11.34 -3.43 19.05
CA GLU A 22 10.11 -2.67 19.28
C GLU A 22 10.12 -1.34 18.51
N GLN A 23 11.25 -0.62 18.51
CA GLN A 23 11.41 0.60 17.71
C GLN A 23 11.31 0.33 16.20
N ALA A 24 11.91 -0.77 15.72
CA ALA A 24 11.81 -1.16 14.32
C ALA A 24 10.35 -1.53 13.94
N ARG A 25 9.63 -2.21 14.83
CA ARG A 25 8.23 -2.55 14.63
C ARG A 25 7.36 -1.31 14.55
N GLN A 26 7.51 -0.37 15.47
CA GLN A 26 6.79 0.91 15.49
C GLN A 26 7.08 1.75 14.24
N GLN A 27 8.33 1.78 13.77
CA GLN A 27 8.67 2.45 12.51
C GLN A 27 8.02 1.76 11.30
N THR A 28 7.96 0.43 11.29
CA THR A 28 7.34 -0.34 10.20
C THR A 28 5.83 -0.15 10.18
N GLU A 29 5.17 -0.15 11.34
CA GLU A 29 3.73 0.10 11.50
C GLU A 29 3.39 1.55 11.09
N ALA A 30 4.17 2.55 11.51
CA ALA A 30 3.97 3.94 11.07
C ALA A 30 4.17 4.12 9.55
N LEU A 31 5.05 3.36 8.91
CA LEU A 31 5.22 3.36 7.46
C LEU A 31 4.08 2.62 6.75
N ALA A 32 3.55 1.56 7.36
CA ALA A 32 2.43 0.78 6.84
C ALA A 32 1.11 1.56 6.91
N GLU A 33 0.88 2.34 7.97
CA GLU A 33 -0.27 3.26 8.09
C GLU A 33 -0.25 4.36 7.01
N LEU A 34 0.92 4.69 6.47
CA LEU A 34 1.08 5.64 5.35
C LEU A 34 1.04 4.97 3.97
N SER A 35 1.04 3.63 3.91
CA SER A 35 1.12 2.88 2.66
C SER A 35 -0.29 2.56 2.15
N GLU A 36 -0.61 3.01 0.93
CA GLU A 36 -1.82 2.58 0.22
C GLU A 36 -1.90 1.05 0.17
N PRO A 37 -3.10 0.43 0.25
CA PRO A 37 -3.24 -1.02 0.22
C PRO A 37 -2.57 -1.58 -1.03
N ASP A 38 -1.43 -2.26 -0.81
CA ASP A 38 -0.58 -2.74 -1.90
C ASP A 38 -1.23 -4.00 -2.46
N ILE A 39 -2.13 -3.81 -3.43
CA ILE A 39 -2.60 -4.89 -4.29
C ILE A 39 -1.35 -5.47 -4.95
N PRO A 40 -0.95 -6.71 -4.60
CA PRO A 40 0.31 -7.25 -5.08
C PRO A 40 0.31 -7.27 -6.60
N SER A 41 1.40 -6.79 -7.22
CA SER A 41 1.66 -6.92 -8.67
C SER A 41 0.82 -6.06 -9.62
N LEU A 42 0.30 -4.91 -9.17
CA LEU A 42 -0.17 -3.89 -10.12
C LEU A 42 1.01 -3.34 -10.94
N THR A 43 0.86 -3.33 -12.26
CA THR A 43 1.76 -2.64 -13.18
C THR A 43 1.72 -1.13 -12.94
N ARG A 44 2.70 -0.39 -13.46
CA ARG A 44 2.75 1.08 -13.32
C ARG A 44 1.43 1.73 -13.75
N ARG A 45 0.89 1.31 -14.90
CA ARG A 45 -0.33 1.90 -15.46
C ARG A 45 -1.58 1.53 -14.67
N GLU A 46 -1.65 0.29 -14.17
CA GLU A 46 -2.74 -0.14 -13.28
C GLU A 46 -2.71 0.64 -11.96
N LYS A 47 -1.53 0.94 -11.39
CA LYS A 47 -1.41 1.78 -10.19
C LYS A 47 -1.95 3.18 -10.41
N GLU A 48 -1.66 3.79 -11.56
CA GLU A 48 -2.18 5.12 -11.91
C GLU A 48 -3.72 5.12 -12.02
N VAL A 49 -4.29 4.12 -12.70
CA VAL A 49 -5.75 3.95 -12.82
C VAL A 49 -6.39 3.66 -11.45
N TYR A 50 -5.78 2.79 -10.65
CA TYR A 50 -6.22 2.44 -9.30
C TYR A 50 -6.36 3.67 -8.41
N LYS A 51 -5.30 4.50 -8.34
CA LYS A 51 -5.27 5.72 -7.53
C LYS A 51 -6.38 6.70 -7.85
N LEU A 52 -6.75 6.82 -9.13
CA LEU A 52 -7.87 7.69 -9.54
C LEU A 52 -9.22 7.04 -9.27
N ALA A 53 -9.33 5.71 -9.46
CA ALA A 53 -10.55 4.97 -9.19
C ALA A 53 -10.94 5.02 -7.69
N ILE A 54 -9.98 4.86 -6.78
CA ILE A 54 -10.25 4.96 -5.33
C ILE A 54 -10.62 6.37 -4.87
N LYS A 55 -10.27 7.40 -5.65
CA LYS A 55 -10.75 8.78 -5.48
C LYS A 55 -12.17 9.01 -6.01
N GLY A 56 -12.82 7.96 -6.53
CA GLY A 56 -14.17 8.03 -7.09
C GLY A 56 -14.25 8.61 -8.50
N TYR A 57 -13.15 8.69 -9.24
CA TYR A 57 -13.17 9.23 -10.60
C TYR A 57 -13.88 8.27 -11.55
N SER A 58 -14.67 8.83 -12.48
CA SER A 58 -15.33 8.06 -13.52
C SER A 58 -14.33 7.60 -14.59
N ILE A 59 -14.69 6.58 -15.38
CA ILE A 59 -13.85 6.09 -16.51
C ILE A 59 -13.43 7.23 -17.43
N LYS A 60 -14.38 8.12 -17.76
CA LYS A 60 -14.13 9.26 -18.65
C LYS A 60 -13.12 10.21 -18.03
N LYS A 61 -13.28 10.54 -16.75
CA LYS A 61 -12.33 11.42 -16.05
C LYS A 61 -10.94 10.78 -15.93
N ILE A 62 -10.86 9.48 -15.65
CA ILE A 62 -9.57 8.76 -15.61
C ILE A 62 -8.90 8.78 -16.99
N ALA A 63 -9.68 8.56 -18.05
CA ALA A 63 -9.21 8.59 -19.44
C ALA A 63 -8.63 9.97 -19.80
N GLU A 64 -9.31 11.05 -19.40
CA GLU A 64 -8.85 12.43 -19.58
C GLU A 64 -7.57 12.73 -18.79
N GLU A 65 -7.53 12.39 -17.49
CA GLU A 65 -6.37 12.65 -16.61
C GLU A 65 -5.11 11.91 -17.05
N LEU A 66 -5.28 10.74 -17.65
CA LEU A 66 -4.19 9.87 -18.05
C LEU A 66 -3.88 9.92 -19.56
N ASP A 67 -4.60 10.74 -20.33
CA ASP A 67 -4.49 10.86 -21.79
C ASP A 67 -4.53 9.51 -22.53
N ILE A 68 -5.56 8.70 -22.23
CA ILE A 68 -5.83 7.41 -22.88
C ILE A 68 -7.32 7.24 -23.19
N SER A 69 -7.67 6.24 -24.01
CA SER A 69 -9.07 5.95 -24.29
C SER A 69 -9.79 5.34 -23.08
N THR A 70 -11.12 5.51 -23.04
CA THR A 70 -11.98 4.87 -22.03
C THR A 70 -11.90 3.35 -22.06
N SER A 71 -11.73 2.75 -23.25
CA SER A 71 -11.55 1.30 -23.38
C SER A 71 -10.22 0.81 -22.79
N THR A 72 -9.14 1.60 -22.90
CA THR A 72 -7.87 1.30 -22.23
C THR A 72 -8.01 1.37 -20.71
N VAL A 73 -8.77 2.35 -20.18
CA VAL A 73 -9.07 2.42 -18.75
C VAL A 73 -9.86 1.18 -18.29
N GLU A 74 -10.87 0.76 -19.05
CA GLU A 74 -11.63 -0.46 -18.75
C GLU A 74 -10.76 -1.71 -18.74
N PHE A 75 -9.84 -1.86 -19.70
CA PHE A 75 -8.87 -2.94 -19.71
C PHE A 75 -8.03 -2.99 -18.43
N HIS A 76 -7.46 -1.84 -18.02
CA HIS A 76 -6.70 -1.77 -16.77
C HIS A 76 -7.57 -2.05 -15.54
N ARG A 77 -8.81 -1.53 -15.50
CA ARG A 77 -9.76 -1.80 -14.40
C ARG A 77 -10.03 -3.29 -14.26
N SER A 78 -10.30 -4.00 -15.35
CA SER A 78 -10.52 -5.45 -15.32
C SER A 78 -9.33 -6.21 -14.73
N ASN A 79 -8.10 -5.85 -15.14
CA ASN A 79 -6.91 -6.47 -14.57
C ASN A 79 -6.70 -6.12 -13.10
N ILE A 80 -7.00 -4.89 -12.68
CA ILE A 80 -6.94 -4.48 -11.28
C ILE A 80 -7.93 -5.29 -10.44
N LEU A 81 -9.19 -5.42 -10.88
CA LEU A 81 -10.22 -6.20 -10.19
C LEU A 81 -9.78 -7.67 -10.01
N LEU A 82 -9.26 -8.28 -11.07
CA LEU A 82 -8.71 -9.64 -11.03
C LEU A 82 -7.56 -9.78 -10.03
N LYS A 83 -6.58 -8.85 -10.06
CA LYS A 83 -5.42 -8.87 -9.16
C LYS A 83 -5.78 -8.56 -7.71
N ALA A 84 -6.79 -7.73 -7.49
CA ALA A 84 -7.33 -7.39 -6.17
C ALA A 84 -8.31 -8.44 -5.63
N GLY A 85 -8.67 -9.45 -6.43
CA GLY A 85 -9.62 -10.49 -6.03
C GLY A 85 -10.99 -9.94 -5.66
N VAL A 86 -11.47 -8.94 -6.41
CA VAL A 86 -12.78 -8.31 -6.25
C VAL A 86 -13.53 -8.32 -7.58
N THR A 87 -14.85 -8.19 -7.50
CA THR A 87 -15.73 -8.30 -8.69
C THR A 87 -16.22 -6.96 -9.19
N SER A 88 -16.09 -5.90 -8.37
CA SER A 88 -16.58 -4.57 -8.72
C SER A 88 -15.65 -3.46 -8.22
N ILE A 89 -15.73 -2.29 -8.86
CA ILE A 89 -15.00 -1.11 -8.37
C ILE A 89 -15.55 -0.60 -7.05
N ALA A 90 -16.85 -0.76 -6.79
CA ALA A 90 -17.41 -0.39 -5.50
C ALA A 90 -16.77 -1.21 -4.37
N GLU A 91 -16.62 -2.53 -4.58
CA GLU A 91 -15.92 -3.43 -3.66
C GLU A 91 -14.43 -3.08 -3.53
N LEU A 92 -13.77 -2.74 -4.65
CA LEU A 92 -12.38 -2.26 -4.63
C LEU A 92 -12.21 -0.99 -3.78
N ILE A 93 -13.12 -0.03 -3.93
CA ILE A 93 -13.13 1.22 -3.15
C ILE A 93 -13.41 0.92 -1.69
N ALA A 94 -14.40 0.07 -1.39
CA ALA A 94 -14.72 -0.33 -0.01
C ALA A 94 -13.50 -0.95 0.70
N ARG A 95 -12.84 -1.92 0.06
CA ARG A 95 -11.60 -2.52 0.60
C ARG A 95 -10.48 -1.50 0.81
N ALA A 96 -10.34 -0.55 -0.11
CA ALA A 96 -9.33 0.50 0.00
C ALA A 96 -9.61 1.45 1.18
N LEU A 97 -10.88 1.65 1.54
CA LEU A 97 -11.30 2.48 2.67
C LEU A 97 -11.27 1.74 4.01
N GLU A 98 -11.53 0.42 4.01
CA GLU A 98 -11.47 -0.43 5.21
C GLU A 98 -10.04 -0.65 5.73
N SER A 99 -9.04 -0.56 4.86
CA SER A 99 -7.63 -0.77 5.20
C SER A 99 -6.95 0.51 5.73
N ARG A 100 -7.72 1.45 6.29
CA ARG A 100 -7.30 2.80 6.70
C ARG A 100 -7.51 3.06 8.19
#